data_AF-A0A946SEH1-F1
#
_entry.id   AF-A0A946SEH1-F1
#
_cell.length_a   1.000
_cell.length_b   1.000
_cell.length_c   1.000
_cell.angle_alpha   90.00
_cell.angle_beta   90.00
_cell.angle_gamma   90.00
#
_symmetry.space_group_name_H-M   'P 1'
#
loop_
_entity.id
_entity.type
_entity.pdbx_description
1 polymer ?
#
loop_
_entity_poly.entity_id
_entity_poly.type
_entity_poly.pdbx_seq_one_letter_code
_entity_poly.pdbx_strand_id
1 'polypeptide(L)' 'AITDESVEEKGVWLDFTSGYVERAKHKFPKQGARAPWTNTQQYLSDLIALRYGKIKDKDLKFF' A
#
# COMPACT_ATOMS: atom_id res chain seq x y z
N ALA A 1 -1.17 9.52 -14.21
CA ALA A 1 -0.43 8.73 -13.21
C ALA A 1 0.01 7.44 -13.88
N ILE A 2 1.25 6.98 -13.65
CA ILE A 2 1.74 5.69 -14.16
C ILE A 2 1.11 4.63 -13.28
N THR A 3 -0.13 4.25 -13.56
CA THR A 3 -0.76 3.10 -12.95
C THR A 3 -0.38 1.90 -13.79
N ASP A 4 0.47 1.04 -13.25
CA ASP A 4 0.68 -0.28 -13.82
C ASP A 4 -0.66 -1.02 -13.74
N GLU A 5 -1.35 -1.17 -14.87
CA GLU A 5 -2.68 -1.81 -14.97
C GLU A 5 -2.65 -3.26 -14.46
N SER A 6 -1.47 -3.85 -14.26
CA SER A 6 -1.30 -5.20 -13.72
C SER A 6 -1.51 -5.31 -12.20
N VAL A 7 -1.48 -4.20 -11.45
CA VAL A 7 -1.60 -4.25 -9.98
C VAL A 7 -3.06 -4.07 -9.56
N GLU A 8 -3.69 -5.16 -9.15
CA GLU A 8 -5.04 -5.15 -8.59
C GLU A 8 -5.15 -4.20 -7.38
N GLU A 9 -6.28 -3.50 -7.27
CA GLU A 9 -6.55 -2.62 -6.13
C GLU A 9 -6.95 -3.45 -4.90
N LYS A 10 -6.23 -3.26 -3.80
CA LYS A 10 -6.54 -3.84 -2.49
C LYS A 10 -7.62 -3.00 -1.82
N GLY A 11 -8.88 -3.23 -2.20
CA GLY A 11 -10.09 -2.50 -1.78
C GLY A 11 -10.03 -1.71 -0.47
N VAL A 12 -10.75 -2.14 0.58
CA VAL A 12 -10.69 -1.47 1.88
C VAL A 12 -9.49 -2.00 2.66
N TRP A 13 -8.45 -1.17 2.80
CA TRP A 13 -7.21 -1.54 3.49
C TRP A 13 -7.13 -1.05 4.95
N LEU A 14 -8.06 -0.19 5.37
CA LEU A 14 -8.13 0.35 6.73
C LEU A 14 -9.48 0.02 7.38
N ASP A 15 -9.45 -0.81 8.42
CA ASP A 15 -10.64 -1.25 9.16
C ASP A 15 -10.78 -0.50 10.49
N PHE A 16 -11.30 0.73 10.42
CA PHE A 16 -11.64 1.55 11.59
C PHE A 16 -13.15 1.76 11.69
N THR A 17 -13.66 1.70 12.93
CA THR A 17 -15.07 1.91 13.29
C THR A 17 -15.40 3.36 13.67
N SER A 18 -14.40 4.23 13.75
CA SER A 18 -14.58 5.65 14.05
C SER A 18 -15.41 6.35 12.96
N GLY A 19 -16.57 6.89 13.31
CA GLY A 19 -17.50 7.46 12.32
C GLY A 19 -16.94 8.60 11.45
N TYR A 20 -15.95 9.36 11.92
CA TYR A 20 -15.28 10.38 11.08
C TYR A 20 -14.38 9.74 10.01
N VAL A 21 -13.76 8.60 10.32
CA VAL A 21 -12.97 7.82 9.36
C VAL A 21 -13.90 7.27 8.29
N GLU A 22 -15.05 6.71 8.68
CA GLU A 22 -16.02 6.16 7.74
C GLU A 22 -16.51 7.18 6.72
N ARG A 23 -16.82 8.40 7.17
CA ARG A 23 -17.21 9.51 6.27
C ARG A 23 -16.12 9.87 5.27
N ALA A 24 -14.85 9.70 5.62
CA ALA A 24 -13.71 10.03 4.78
C ALA A 24 -13.17 8.84 3.97
N LYS A 25 -13.69 7.61 4.13
CA LYS A 25 -13.20 6.39 3.45
C LYS A 25 -13.07 6.57 1.93
N HIS A 26 -14.02 7.26 1.30
CA HIS A 26 -14.01 7.54 -0.15
C HIS A 26 -12.88 8.47 -0.63
N LYS A 27 -12.20 9.17 0.29
CA LYS A 27 -11.07 10.07 -0.02
C LYS A 27 -9.72 9.40 0.17
N PHE A 28 -9.71 8.14 0.63
CA PHE A 28 -8.46 7.45 0.91
C PHE A 28 -7.69 7.15 -0.36
N PRO A 29 -6.35 7.12 -0.28
CA PRO A 29 -5.54 6.67 -1.39
C PRO A 29 -5.86 5.21 -1.71
N LYS A 30 -5.83 4.90 -3.00
CA LYS A 30 -5.87 3.53 -3.49
C LYS A 30 -4.61 2.80 -3.07
N GLN A 31 -4.75 1.53 -2.72
CA GLN A 31 -3.65 0.66 -2.33
C GLN A 31 -3.58 -0.53 -3.29
N GLY A 32 -2.37 -1.00 -3.62
CA GLY A 32 -2.17 -2.19 -4.44
C GLY A 32 -2.26 -3.49 -3.63
N ALA A 33 -2.64 -4.58 -4.29
CA ALA A 33 -2.75 -5.92 -3.72
C ALA A 33 -1.40 -6.57 -3.37
N ARG A 34 -0.29 -6.06 -3.94
CA ARG A 34 1.06 -6.58 -3.74
C ARG A 34 2.09 -5.49 -3.47
N ALA A 35 3.24 -5.90 -2.92
CA ALA A 35 4.41 -5.04 -2.76
C ALA A 35 4.93 -4.53 -4.13
N PRO A 36 5.56 -3.34 -4.18
CA PRO A 36 5.80 -2.40 -3.07
C PRO A 36 4.59 -1.51 -2.71
N TRP A 37 3.50 -1.57 -3.48
CA TRP A 37 2.37 -0.65 -3.38
C TRP A 37 1.32 -1.01 -2.32
N THR A 38 1.70 -1.83 -1.33
CA THR A 38 0.84 -2.21 -0.20
C THR A 38 1.40 -1.67 1.11
N ASN A 39 0.55 -0.98 1.89
CA ASN A 39 0.82 -0.67 3.29
C ASN A 39 0.26 -1.78 4.18
N THR A 40 1.10 -2.40 5.01
CA THR A 40 0.69 -3.54 5.85
C THR A 40 0.10 -3.13 7.19
N GLN A 41 0.28 -1.87 7.61
CA GLN A 41 -0.04 -1.38 8.96
C GLN A 41 0.64 -2.20 10.09
N GLN A 42 1.65 -3.02 9.75
CA GLN A 42 2.29 -3.96 10.66
C GLN A 42 3.78 -3.65 10.72
N TYR A 43 4.21 -3.07 11.84
CA TYR A 43 5.58 -2.61 12.04
C TYR A 43 6.63 -3.71 11.75
N LEU A 44 6.41 -4.94 12.21
CA LEU A 44 7.37 -6.03 11.99
C LEU A 44 7.52 -6.37 10.49
N SER A 45 6.40 -6.44 9.77
CA SER A 45 6.39 -6.69 8.33
C SER A 45 7.08 -5.57 7.57
N ASP A 46 6.79 -4.32 7.94
CA ASP A 46 7.41 -3.15 7.33
C ASP A 46 8.91 -3.07 7.65
N LEU A 47 9.33 -3.45 8.86
CA LEU A 47 10.74 -3.53 9.21
C LEU A 47 11.49 -4.53 8.32
N ILE A 48 10.91 -5.71 8.08
CA ILE A 48 11.50 -6.72 7.19
C ILE A 48 11.58 -6.18 5.76
N ALA A 49 10.49 -5.61 5.26
CA ALA A 49 10.42 -5.08 3.89
C ALA A 49 11.39 -3.91 3.65
N LEU A 50 11.49 -2.98 4.61
CA LEU A 50 12.26 -1.74 4.45
C LEU A 50 13.73 -1.87 4.85
N ARG A 51 14.03 -2.60 5.94
CA ARG A 51 15.42 -2.75 6.44
C ARG A 51 16.17 -3.88 5.77
N TYR A 52 15.49 -5.00 5.50
CA TYR A 52 16.12 -6.22 4.98
C TYR A 52 15.67 -6.60 3.57
N GLY A 53 14.64 -5.93 3.04
CA GLY A 53 14.14 -6.16 1.70
C GLY A 53 15.11 -5.67 0.62
N LYS A 54 15.02 -6.29 -0.56
CA LYS A 54 15.82 -5.90 -1.71
C LYS A 54 15.27 -4.59 -2.30
N ILE A 55 16.14 -3.60 -2.47
CA ILE A 55 15.81 -2.35 -3.16
C ILE A 55 15.57 -2.59 -4.67
N LYS A 56 16.20 -3.63 -5.23
CA LYS A 56 16.05 -4.00 -6.64
C LYS A 56 14.70 -4.71 -6.84
N ASP A 57 13.70 -3.93 -7.24
CA ASP A 57 12.38 -4.39 -7.64
C ASP A 57 12.09 -3.97 -9.10
N LYS A 58 11.25 -4.72 -9.82
CA LYS A 58 10.89 -4.40 -11.21
C LYS A 58 10.03 -3.13 -11.30
N ASP A 59 9.28 -2.85 -10.24
CA ASP A 59 8.32 -1.75 -10.16
C ASP A 59 8.98 -0.48 -9.57
N LEU A 60 10.17 -0.59 -8.97
CA LEU A 60 10.95 0.55 -8.44
C LEU A 60 11.95 1.06 -9.48
N LYS A 61 11.72 2.27 -10.01
CA LYS A 61 12.62 2.95 -10.96
C LYS A 61 13.20 4.20 -10.30
N PHE A 62 14.53 4.31 -10.30
CA PHE A 62 15.28 5.46 -9.81
C PHE A 62 15.88 6.18 -11.03
N PHE A 63 15.69 7.50 -11.13
CA PHE A 63 16.24 8.34 -12.20
C PHE A 63 17.40 9.18 -11.68
#